data_AF-A0ABD0K0H6-F1
#
_entry.id   AF-A0ABD0K0H6-F1
#
_cell.length_a   1.000
_cell.length_b   1.000
_cell.length_c   1.000
_cell.angle_alpha   90.00
_cell.angle_beta   90.00
_cell.angle_gamma   90.00
#
_symmetry.space_group_name_H-M   'P 1'
#
loop_
_entity.id
_entity.type
_entity.pdbx_description
1 polymer ?
#
loop_
_entity_poly.entity_id
_entity_poly.type
_entity_poly.pdbx_seq_one_letter_code
_entity_poly.pdbx_strand_id
1 'polypeptide(L)'
;FLPVAISLMVTFESSIMMLGLPAEIYVYGAQWWISTIGYLCAKVLSMFIMVPLIHPLKITSAYEYLLLRFNSTGVRLLGTVLGMLSYTWYMGIVLFGPAIALEAVTGFPLWGSIFIVAFVAVIYTTIGGLKAVVWTDVFQALGTMDVGSPSKVWEIASKGGRVNFFNFDPDPRVRHTFWNLFFGSLMRGLAFCFSQATIQRIGATNSRREAT
;
A
#
# COMPACT_ATOMS: atom_id res chain seq x y z
N PHE A 1 -10.82 -14.71 -10.00
CA PHE A 1 -9.79 -13.69 -10.32
C PHE A 1 -10.15 -12.29 -9.85
N LEU A 2 -11.29 -11.70 -10.25
CA LEU A 2 -11.67 -10.34 -9.83
C LEU A 2 -11.71 -10.14 -8.29
N PRO A 3 -12.25 -11.05 -7.47
CA PRO A 3 -12.23 -10.88 -6.00
C PRO A 3 -10.83 -10.94 -5.39
N VAL A 4 -9.91 -11.70 -6.01
CA VAL A 4 -8.51 -11.81 -5.58
C VAL A 4 -7.72 -10.56 -5.97
N ALA A 5 -7.97 -10.01 -7.16
CA ALA A 5 -7.40 -8.74 -7.62
C ALA A 5 -7.89 -7.54 -6.80
N ILE A 6 -9.18 -7.51 -6.45
CA ILE A 6 -9.75 -6.48 -5.57
C ILE A 6 -9.21 -6.64 -4.15
N SER A 7 -9.14 -7.87 -3.63
CA SER A 7 -8.49 -8.15 -2.33
C SER A 7 -7.02 -7.71 -2.32
N LEU A 8 -6.30 -7.92 -3.43
CA LEU A 8 -4.93 -7.44 -3.62
C LEU A 8 -4.85 -5.92 -3.52
N MET A 9 -5.73 -5.19 -4.21
CA MET A 9 -5.78 -3.72 -4.14
C MET A 9 -6.06 -3.23 -2.72
N VAL A 10 -7.14 -3.72 -2.09
CA VAL A 10 -7.58 -3.31 -0.76
C VAL A 10 -6.55 -3.62 0.33
N THR A 11 -5.77 -4.70 0.20
CA THR A 11 -4.74 -5.03 1.21
C THR A 11 -3.56 -4.05 1.18
N PHE A 12 -3.31 -3.41 0.04
CA PHE A 12 -2.25 -2.40 -0.08
C PHE A 12 -2.75 -0.97 0.15
N GLU A 13 -4.06 -0.76 0.14
CA GLU A 13 -4.70 0.51 0.49
C GLU A 13 -4.63 0.70 2.02
N SER A 14 -3.65 1.47 2.48
CA SER A 14 -3.52 1.86 3.89
C SER A 14 -4.15 3.22 4.14
N SER A 15 -4.45 3.54 5.41
CA SER A 15 -4.84 4.89 5.83
C SER A 15 -3.85 5.97 5.40
N ILE A 16 -2.57 5.60 5.27
CA ILE A 16 -1.50 6.44 4.74
C ILE A 16 -1.77 6.79 3.26
N MET A 17 -2.23 5.83 2.46
CA MET A 17 -2.58 6.11 1.06
C MET A 17 -3.83 6.97 0.95
N MET A 18 -4.86 6.66 1.73
CA MET A 18 -6.13 7.39 1.71
C MET A 18 -6.00 8.86 2.13
N LEU A 19 -5.27 9.16 3.20
CA LEU A 19 -5.15 10.53 3.72
C LEU A 19 -3.87 11.23 3.22
N GLY A 20 -2.77 10.47 3.13
CA GLY A 20 -1.47 11.02 2.79
C GLY A 20 -1.34 11.40 1.32
N LEU A 21 -1.86 10.60 0.38
CA LEU A 21 -1.70 10.89 -1.05
C LEU A 21 -2.51 12.12 -1.50
N PRO A 22 -3.79 12.28 -1.13
CA PRO A 22 -4.52 13.49 -1.48
C PRO A 22 -3.88 14.72 -0.86
N ALA A 23 -3.42 14.64 0.39
CA ALA A 23 -2.70 15.73 1.04
C ALA A 23 -1.38 16.08 0.31
N GLU A 24 -0.61 15.08 -0.06
CA GLU A 24 0.65 15.25 -0.80
C GLU A 24 0.41 15.92 -2.17
N ILE A 25 -0.59 15.46 -2.93
CA ILE A 25 -0.95 16.03 -4.24
C ILE A 25 -1.52 17.45 -4.07
N TYR A 26 -2.32 17.67 -3.02
CA TYR A 26 -2.87 18.98 -2.71
C TYR A 26 -1.78 19.99 -2.30
N VAL A 27 -0.72 19.58 -1.60
CA VAL A 27 0.34 20.49 -1.16
C VAL A 27 1.41 20.66 -2.23
N TYR A 28 1.85 19.57 -2.87
CA TYR A 28 3.06 19.53 -3.71
C TYR A 28 2.82 19.27 -5.20
N GLY A 29 1.56 19.04 -5.60
CA GLY A 29 1.16 18.97 -7.00
C GLY A 29 1.02 17.55 -7.56
N ALA A 30 0.58 17.49 -8.81
CA ALA A 30 0.15 16.26 -9.46
C ALA A 30 1.28 15.28 -9.77
N GLN A 31 2.55 15.71 -9.77
CA GLN A 31 3.75 14.96 -10.15
C GLN A 31 3.82 13.54 -9.55
N TRP A 32 3.24 13.34 -8.36
CA TRP A 32 3.18 12.05 -7.67
C TRP A 32 2.60 10.91 -8.52
N TRP A 33 1.77 11.18 -9.53
CA TRP A 33 1.22 10.17 -10.45
C TRP A 33 2.31 9.32 -11.14
N ILE A 34 3.54 9.84 -11.31
CA ILE A 34 4.69 9.10 -11.84
C ILE A 34 4.98 7.86 -11.00
N SER A 35 4.74 7.91 -9.68
CA SER A 35 4.90 6.75 -8.80
C SER A 35 4.05 5.57 -9.25
N THR A 36 2.86 5.80 -9.82
CA THR A 36 1.99 4.76 -10.38
C THR A 36 2.68 3.98 -11.50
N ILE A 37 3.43 4.67 -12.38
CA ILE A 37 4.19 4.03 -13.45
C ILE A 37 5.30 3.15 -12.84
N GLY A 38 6.08 3.67 -11.89
CA GLY A 38 7.15 2.88 -11.27
C GLY A 38 6.62 1.66 -10.50
N TYR A 39 5.47 1.76 -9.83
CA TYR A 39 4.80 0.61 -9.21
C TYR A 39 4.29 -0.40 -10.24
N LEU A 40 3.75 0.05 -11.38
CA LEU A 40 3.33 -0.84 -12.46
C LEU A 40 4.54 -1.63 -13.01
N CYS A 41 5.64 -0.95 -13.28
CA CYS A 41 6.90 -1.57 -13.70
C CYS A 41 7.40 -2.57 -12.67
N ALA A 42 7.35 -2.24 -11.37
CA ALA A 42 7.74 -3.15 -10.29
C ALA A 42 6.88 -4.43 -10.28
N LYS A 43 5.57 -4.31 -10.50
CA LYS A 43 4.66 -5.46 -10.57
C LYS A 43 4.97 -6.36 -11.75
N VAL A 44 5.18 -5.79 -12.93
CA VAL A 44 5.57 -6.56 -14.13
C VAL A 44 6.90 -7.26 -13.89
N LEU A 45 7.90 -6.57 -13.35
CA LEU A 45 9.21 -7.17 -13.07
C LEU A 45 9.11 -8.27 -12.00
N SER A 46 8.30 -8.06 -10.97
CA SER A 46 8.02 -9.06 -9.94
C SER A 46 7.35 -10.32 -10.50
N MET A 47 6.41 -10.17 -11.41
CA MET A 47 5.74 -11.27 -12.08
C MET A 47 6.77 -12.18 -12.78
N PHE A 48 7.79 -11.61 -13.43
CA PHE A 48 8.84 -12.38 -14.08
C PHE A 48 9.93 -12.92 -13.15
N ILE A 49 10.20 -12.28 -12.01
CA ILE A 49 11.27 -12.70 -11.08
C ILE A 49 10.72 -13.59 -9.96
N MET A 50 9.70 -13.13 -9.25
CA MET A 50 9.23 -13.75 -8.01
C MET A 50 8.38 -15.00 -8.24
N VAL A 51 7.52 -15.00 -9.26
CA VAL A 51 6.68 -16.17 -9.56
C VAL A 51 7.53 -17.41 -9.87
N PRO A 52 8.50 -17.39 -10.81
CA PRO A 52 9.31 -18.58 -11.07
C PRO A 52 10.23 -18.96 -9.90
N LEU A 53 10.63 -17.99 -9.07
CA LEU A 53 11.49 -18.24 -7.90
C LEU A 53 10.72 -18.93 -6.76
N ILE A 54 9.53 -18.45 -6.43
CA ILE A 54 8.80 -18.84 -5.21
C ILE A 54 7.78 -19.94 -5.46
N HIS A 55 7.04 -19.89 -6.56
CA HIS A 55 5.97 -20.84 -6.86
C HIS A 55 6.41 -22.33 -6.80
N PRO A 56 7.62 -22.71 -7.27
CA PRO A 56 8.05 -24.11 -7.22
C PRO A 56 8.38 -24.60 -5.81
N LEU A 57 8.75 -23.68 -4.91
CA LEU A 57 9.22 -24.00 -3.57
C LEU A 57 8.08 -24.39 -2.62
N LYS A 58 6.83 -24.05 -2.98
CA LYS A 58 5.62 -24.30 -2.16
C LYS A 58 5.77 -23.91 -0.68
N ILE A 59 6.52 -22.84 -0.44
CA ILE A 59 6.77 -22.31 0.91
C ILE A 59 5.53 -21.59 1.43
N THR A 60 5.32 -21.68 2.73
CA THR A 60 4.19 -21.02 3.41
C THR A 60 4.58 -19.66 3.98
N SER A 61 5.88 -19.48 4.26
CA SER A 61 6.44 -18.25 4.81
C SER A 61 7.51 -17.67 3.91
N ALA A 62 7.51 -16.34 3.76
CA ALA A 62 8.58 -15.57 3.16
C ALA A 62 9.95 -15.89 3.77
N TYR A 63 9.98 -16.10 5.09
CA TYR A 63 11.21 -16.37 5.83
C TYR A 63 11.69 -17.82 5.69
N GLU A 64 10.83 -18.73 5.22
CA GLU A 64 11.23 -20.11 4.89
C GLU A 64 12.18 -20.13 3.69
N TYR A 65 12.04 -19.17 2.76
CA TYR A 65 13.02 -18.96 1.69
C TYR A 65 14.44 -18.70 2.25
N LEU A 66 14.56 -17.95 3.35
CA LEU A 66 15.87 -17.69 3.98
C LEU A 66 16.51 -18.98 4.50
N LEU A 67 15.70 -19.89 5.06
CA LEU A 67 16.18 -21.20 5.48
C LEU A 67 16.68 -22.01 4.28
N LEU A 68 15.92 -22.07 3.19
CA LEU A 68 16.30 -22.82 1.99
C LEU A 68 17.55 -22.22 1.31
N ARG A 69 17.67 -20.89 1.29
CA ARG A 69 18.75 -20.18 0.58
C ARG A 69 20.09 -20.21 1.32
N PHE A 70 20.05 -20.10 2.65
CA PHE A 70 21.24 -20.00 3.51
C PHE A 70 21.48 -21.26 4.36
N ASN A 71 20.60 -22.26 4.28
CA ASN A 71 20.65 -23.49 5.07
C ASN A 71 20.83 -23.25 6.59
N SER A 72 20.24 -22.16 7.10
CA SER A 72 20.42 -21.72 8.49
C SER A 72 19.11 -21.32 9.14
N THR A 73 18.77 -22.03 10.22
CA THR A 73 17.62 -21.71 11.07
C THR A 73 17.79 -20.36 11.76
N GLY A 74 19.03 -19.96 12.07
CA GLY A 74 19.32 -18.66 12.69
C GLY A 74 18.93 -17.48 11.79
N VAL A 75 19.22 -17.57 10.49
CA VAL A 75 18.85 -16.52 9.51
C VAL A 75 17.33 -16.43 9.34
N ARG A 76 16.64 -17.58 9.31
CA ARG A 76 15.17 -17.61 9.28
C ARG A 76 14.56 -16.96 10.52
N LEU A 77 15.06 -17.28 11.71
CA LEU A 77 14.56 -16.73 12.96
C LEU A 77 14.80 -15.22 13.03
N LEU A 78 16.02 -14.77 12.69
CA LEU A 78 16.37 -13.36 12.65
C LEU A 78 15.43 -12.58 11.71
N GLY A 79 15.26 -13.05 10.46
CA GLY A 79 14.38 -12.41 9.49
C GLY A 79 12.92 -12.36 9.96
N THR A 80 12.47 -13.44 10.59
CA THR A 80 11.11 -13.55 11.15
C THR A 80 10.88 -12.54 12.28
N VAL A 81 11.83 -12.41 13.23
CA VAL A 81 11.75 -11.46 14.35
C VAL A 81 11.79 -10.02 13.85
N LEU A 82 12.76 -9.69 12.98
CA LEU A 82 12.87 -8.35 12.39
C LEU A 82 11.61 -7.99 11.58
N GLY A 83 11.05 -8.96 10.85
CA GLY A 83 9.80 -8.83 10.14
C GLY A 83 8.62 -8.50 11.04
N MET A 84 8.44 -9.26 12.13
CA MET A 84 7.37 -9.01 13.10
C MET A 84 7.49 -7.65 13.78
N LEU A 85 8.70 -7.25 14.18
CA LEU A 85 8.94 -5.93 14.76
C LEU A 85 8.61 -4.80 13.77
N SER A 86 9.06 -4.93 12.52
CA SER A 86 8.80 -3.94 11.47
C SER A 86 7.30 -3.81 11.18
N TYR A 87 6.59 -4.94 11.10
CA TYR A 87 5.13 -4.93 10.91
C TYR A 87 4.39 -4.33 12.11
N THR A 88 4.84 -4.59 13.33
CA THR A 88 4.22 -4.02 14.55
C THR A 88 4.29 -2.49 14.52
N TRP A 89 5.45 -1.93 14.17
CA TRP A 89 5.60 -0.48 14.02
C TRP A 89 4.74 0.09 12.90
N TYR A 90 4.73 -0.58 11.74
CA TYR A 90 3.89 -0.17 10.61
C TYR A 90 2.40 -0.16 10.98
N MET A 91 1.91 -1.20 11.67
CA MET A 91 0.51 -1.28 12.10
C MET A 91 0.12 -0.15 13.07
N GLY A 92 1.03 0.29 13.93
CA GLY A 92 0.82 1.47 14.78
C GLY A 92 0.55 2.74 13.97
N ILE A 93 1.34 2.99 12.92
CA ILE A 93 1.17 4.13 12.01
C ILE A 93 -0.16 4.00 11.23
N VAL A 94 -0.49 2.80 10.78
CA VAL A 94 -1.74 2.55 10.04
C VAL A 94 -2.97 2.83 10.90
N LEU A 95 -2.96 2.46 12.19
CA LEU A 95 -4.06 2.75 13.12
C LEU A 95 -4.20 4.23 13.47
N PHE A 96 -3.10 4.99 13.37
CA PHE A 96 -3.09 6.41 13.73
C PHE A 96 -3.95 7.28 12.80
N GLY A 97 -3.91 7.02 11.48
CA GLY A 97 -4.71 7.76 10.49
C GLY A 97 -6.22 7.82 10.80
N PRO A 98 -6.92 6.67 10.90
CA PRO A 98 -8.33 6.65 11.26
C PRO A 98 -8.61 7.15 12.68
N ALA A 99 -7.66 7.00 13.62
CA ALA A 99 -7.82 7.54 14.97
C ALA A 99 -7.82 9.08 14.98
N ILE A 100 -6.95 9.74 14.20
CA ILE A 100 -6.99 11.20 14.01
C ILE A 100 -8.30 11.62 13.35
N ALA A 101 -8.73 10.90 12.32
CA ALA A 101 -10.00 11.22 11.65
C ALA A 101 -11.19 11.15 12.62
N LEU A 102 -11.22 10.13 13.49
CA LEU A 102 -12.25 9.98 14.52
C LEU A 102 -12.18 11.10 15.57
N GLU A 103 -10.98 11.43 16.07
CA GLU A 103 -10.77 12.57 16.96
C GLU A 103 -11.29 13.87 16.35
N ALA A 104 -10.96 14.14 15.09
CA ALA A 104 -11.35 15.38 14.41
C ALA A 104 -12.87 15.54 14.26
N VAL A 105 -13.61 14.44 14.08
CA VAL A 105 -15.07 14.47 13.89
C VAL A 105 -15.83 14.44 15.21
N THR A 106 -15.32 13.73 16.21
CA THR A 106 -16.05 13.47 17.46
C THR A 106 -15.57 14.30 18.66
N GLY A 107 -14.36 14.85 18.59
CA GLY A 107 -13.71 15.54 19.71
C GLY A 107 -13.21 14.61 20.83
N PHE A 108 -13.24 13.28 20.63
CA PHE A 108 -12.66 12.33 21.58
C PHE A 108 -11.14 12.48 21.67
N PRO A 109 -10.52 12.28 22.85
CA PRO A 109 -9.08 12.31 22.96
C PRO A 109 -8.45 11.21 22.10
N LEU A 110 -7.37 11.54 21.40
CA LEU A 110 -6.66 10.66 20.47
C LEU A 110 -6.40 9.24 21.00
N TRP A 111 -5.99 9.10 22.27
CA TRP A 111 -5.76 7.77 22.87
C TRP A 111 -7.03 6.91 22.87
N GLY A 112 -8.19 7.52 23.12
CA GLY A 112 -9.49 6.85 23.13
C GLY A 112 -9.90 6.44 21.73
N SER A 113 -9.69 7.33 20.77
CA SER A 113 -9.92 7.07 19.34
C SER A 113 -9.08 5.89 18.85
N ILE A 114 -7.80 5.79 19.25
CA ILE A 114 -6.93 4.65 18.92
C ILE A 114 -7.52 3.33 19.44
N PHE A 115 -7.95 3.27 20.71
CA PHE A 115 -8.53 2.05 21.29
C PHE A 115 -9.82 1.64 20.59
N ILE A 116 -10.73 2.59 20.33
CA ILE A 116 -12.00 2.33 19.66
C ILE A 116 -11.76 1.78 18.26
N VAL A 117 -10.91 2.44 17.47
CA VAL A 117 -10.60 2.02 16.10
C VAL A 117 -9.93 0.65 16.10
N ALA A 118 -8.97 0.40 16.99
CA ALA A 118 -8.30 -0.90 17.10
C ALA A 118 -9.28 -2.01 17.50
N PHE A 119 -10.16 -1.77 18.47
CA PHE A 119 -11.15 -2.74 18.94
C PHE A 119 -12.16 -3.10 17.85
N VAL A 120 -12.74 -2.09 17.19
CA VAL A 120 -13.65 -2.28 16.06
C VAL A 120 -12.94 -3.00 14.92
N ALA A 121 -11.68 -2.62 14.62
CA ALA A 121 -10.85 -3.31 13.64
C ALA A 121 -10.72 -4.79 13.95
N VAL A 122 -10.28 -5.17 15.15
CA VAL A 122 -10.15 -6.58 15.54
C VAL A 122 -11.46 -7.33 15.37
N ILE A 123 -12.59 -6.76 15.83
CA ILE A 123 -13.91 -7.39 15.72
C ILE A 123 -14.30 -7.63 14.26
N TYR A 124 -14.29 -6.60 13.41
CA TYR A 124 -14.76 -6.78 12.03
C TYR A 124 -13.80 -7.64 11.21
N THR A 125 -12.49 -7.60 11.49
CA THR A 125 -11.52 -8.46 10.81
C THR A 125 -11.71 -9.92 11.22
N THR A 126 -12.12 -10.18 12.48
CA THR A 126 -12.42 -11.52 12.99
C THR A 126 -13.74 -12.07 12.44
N ILE A 127 -14.76 -11.21 12.27
CA ILE A 127 -16.12 -11.63 11.87
C ILE A 127 -16.32 -11.65 10.35
N GLY A 128 -15.91 -10.60 9.64
CA GLY A 128 -16.41 -10.32 8.29
C GLY A 128 -15.41 -10.58 7.16
N GLY A 129 -14.11 -10.50 7.43
CA GLY A 129 -13.09 -10.45 6.37
C GLY A 129 -13.32 -9.31 5.35
N LEU A 130 -12.56 -9.33 4.26
CA LEU A 130 -12.42 -8.28 3.22
C LEU A 130 -13.71 -7.71 2.59
N LYS A 131 -14.88 -8.33 2.78
CA LYS A 131 -16.13 -7.91 2.11
C LYS A 131 -16.69 -6.59 2.63
N ALA A 132 -16.48 -6.25 3.90
CA ALA A 132 -17.01 -5.01 4.50
C ALA A 132 -16.24 -3.77 4.04
N VAL A 133 -14.93 -3.88 3.87
CA VAL A 133 -14.03 -2.77 3.48
C VAL A 133 -14.28 -2.31 2.04
N VAL A 134 -14.56 -3.25 1.12
CA VAL A 134 -14.85 -2.92 -0.29
C VAL A 134 -16.08 -2.03 -0.43
N TRP A 135 -17.11 -2.24 0.41
CA TRP A 135 -18.32 -1.43 0.36
C TRP A 135 -18.10 -0.02 0.92
N THR A 136 -17.26 0.15 1.94
CA THR A 136 -16.93 1.49 2.46
C THR A 136 -16.16 2.33 1.44
N ASP A 137 -15.27 1.73 0.65
CA ASP A 137 -14.50 2.43 -0.37
C ASP A 137 -15.38 2.92 -1.54
N VAL A 138 -16.39 2.13 -1.93
CA VAL A 138 -17.38 2.54 -2.95
C VAL A 138 -18.15 3.78 -2.51
N PHE A 139 -18.56 3.85 -1.24
CA PHE A 139 -19.26 5.03 -0.71
C PHE A 139 -18.35 6.25 -0.57
N GLN A 140 -17.06 6.07 -0.24
CA GLN A 140 -16.09 7.16 -0.22
C GLN A 140 -15.83 7.72 -1.62
N ALA A 141 -15.69 6.85 -2.62
CA ALA A 141 -15.53 7.26 -4.01
C ALA A 141 -16.74 8.07 -4.51
N LEU A 142 -17.95 7.65 -4.19
CA LEU A 142 -19.18 8.37 -4.54
C LEU A 142 -19.32 9.69 -3.75
N GLY A 143 -18.96 9.71 -2.46
CA GLY A 143 -19.03 10.91 -1.61
C GLY A 143 -18.07 12.03 -2.05
N THR A 144 -16.93 11.69 -2.66
CA THR A 144 -16.01 12.72 -3.21
C THR A 144 -16.53 13.41 -4.47
N MET A 145 -17.53 12.85 -5.15
CA MET A 145 -18.12 13.44 -6.35
C MET A 145 -19.04 14.65 -6.05
N ASP A 146 -19.52 14.78 -4.81
CA ASP A 146 -20.40 15.87 -4.39
C ASP A 146 -19.66 17.19 -4.06
N VAL A 147 -18.32 17.19 -4.05
CA VAL A 147 -17.51 18.34 -3.59
C VAL A 147 -17.27 19.40 -4.68
N GLY A 148 -17.75 19.17 -5.91
CA GLY A 148 -17.79 20.18 -6.98
C GLY A 148 -17.52 19.61 -8.37
N SER A 149 -17.99 20.31 -9.41
CA SER A 149 -17.74 19.94 -10.80
C SER A 149 -16.24 19.70 -11.06
N PRO A 150 -15.84 18.63 -11.77
CA PRO A 150 -14.45 18.36 -12.13
C PRO A 150 -13.72 19.56 -12.76
N SER A 151 -14.47 20.41 -13.47
CA SER A 151 -13.97 21.66 -14.06
C SER A 151 -13.46 22.64 -13.01
N LYS A 152 -14.13 22.73 -11.84
CA LYS A 152 -13.74 23.61 -10.75
C LYS A 152 -12.50 23.11 -10.02
N VAL A 153 -12.39 21.80 -9.83
CA VAL A 153 -11.20 21.16 -9.27
C VAL A 153 -9.98 21.43 -10.16
N TRP A 154 -10.14 21.28 -11.48
CA TRP A 154 -9.09 21.57 -12.44
C TRP A 154 -8.66 23.05 -12.45
N GLU A 155 -9.61 23.97 -12.37
CA GLU A 155 -9.33 25.42 -12.28
C GLU A 155 -8.51 25.76 -11.04
N ILE A 156 -8.88 25.22 -9.87
CA ILE A 156 -8.17 25.44 -8.60
C ILE A 156 -6.76 24.83 -8.65
N ALA A 157 -6.63 23.62 -9.20
CA ALA A 157 -5.33 22.97 -9.36
C ALA A 157 -4.41 23.77 -10.30
N SER A 158 -4.96 24.31 -11.39
CA SER A 158 -4.26 25.16 -12.36
C SER A 158 -3.78 26.47 -11.75
N LYS A 159 -4.67 27.22 -11.09
CA LYS A 159 -4.31 28.45 -10.38
C LYS A 159 -3.26 28.22 -9.28
N GLY A 160 -3.29 27.04 -8.66
CA GLY A 160 -2.33 26.64 -7.64
C GLY A 160 -0.97 26.16 -8.14
N GLY A 161 -0.73 26.10 -9.46
CA GLY A 161 0.51 25.56 -10.03
C GLY A 161 0.68 24.03 -9.84
N ARG A 162 -0.42 23.32 -9.53
CA ARG A 162 -0.40 21.90 -9.15
C ARG A 162 -0.53 20.95 -10.34
N VAL A 163 -0.79 21.45 -11.54
CA VAL A 163 -0.92 20.67 -12.79
C VAL A 163 0.41 20.48 -13.53
N ASN A 164 1.53 20.72 -12.86
CA ASN A 164 2.82 20.24 -13.37
C ASN A 164 2.87 18.73 -13.19
N PHE A 165 2.73 17.98 -14.28
CA PHE A 165 2.75 16.52 -14.25
C PHE A 165 4.16 15.93 -14.30
N PHE A 166 5.09 16.63 -14.93
CA PHE A 166 6.45 16.12 -15.14
C PHE A 166 7.48 17.14 -14.64
N ASN A 167 8.49 16.63 -13.95
CA ASN A 167 9.67 17.39 -13.57
C ASN A 167 10.89 16.49 -13.75
N PHE A 168 11.73 16.78 -14.74
CA PHE A 168 12.90 15.94 -15.07
C PHE A 168 14.21 16.46 -14.46
N ASP A 169 14.12 17.38 -13.50
CA ASP A 169 15.29 17.88 -12.77
C ASP A 169 16.04 16.72 -12.07
N PRO A 170 17.34 16.52 -12.34
CA PRO A 170 18.13 15.46 -11.71
C PRO A 170 18.57 15.79 -10.27
N ASP A 171 18.32 16.99 -9.74
CA ASP A 171 18.70 17.36 -8.37
C ASP A 171 17.96 16.49 -7.33
N PRO A 172 18.68 15.67 -6.54
CA PRO A 172 18.07 14.81 -5.52
C PRO A 172 17.46 15.58 -4.34
N ARG A 173 17.70 16.89 -4.23
CA ARG A 173 17.10 17.75 -3.19
C ARG A 173 15.67 18.18 -3.53
N VAL A 174 15.28 18.08 -4.80
CA VAL A 174 13.92 18.42 -5.22
C VAL A 174 12.98 17.31 -4.75
N ARG A 175 11.90 17.70 -4.06
CA ARG A 175 10.96 16.77 -3.43
C ARG A 175 10.37 15.77 -4.43
N HIS A 176 9.89 16.26 -5.56
CA HIS A 176 9.25 15.46 -6.61
C HIS A 176 9.92 15.69 -7.96
N THR A 177 10.54 14.64 -8.47
CA THR A 177 11.09 14.57 -9.82
C THR A 177 10.69 13.24 -10.42
N PHE A 178 10.73 13.14 -11.75
CA PHE A 178 10.53 11.89 -12.45
C PHE A 178 11.47 10.81 -11.90
N TRP A 179 12.74 11.17 -11.69
CA TRP A 179 13.78 10.27 -11.22
C TRP A 179 13.47 9.70 -9.84
N ASN A 180 13.20 10.56 -8.85
CA ASN A 180 13.00 10.09 -7.48
C ASN A 180 11.67 9.34 -7.32
N LEU A 181 10.60 9.78 -8.01
CA LEU A 181 9.29 9.15 -7.92
C LEU A 181 9.26 7.81 -8.65
N PHE A 182 9.84 7.73 -9.85
CA PHE A 182 9.87 6.49 -10.63
C PHE A 182 10.77 5.44 -9.98
N PHE A 183 12.03 5.77 -9.72
CA PHE A 183 12.96 4.79 -9.13
C PHE A 183 12.62 4.48 -7.68
N GLY A 184 12.17 5.47 -6.92
CA GLY A 184 11.71 5.26 -5.54
C GLY A 184 10.50 4.34 -5.47
N SER A 185 9.48 4.54 -6.32
CA SER A 185 8.32 3.66 -6.35
C SER A 185 8.62 2.29 -6.97
N LEU A 186 9.53 2.21 -7.95
CA LEU A 186 10.00 0.94 -8.51
C LEU A 186 10.68 0.08 -7.43
N MET A 187 11.64 0.66 -6.69
CA MET A 187 12.35 -0.04 -5.61
C MET A 187 11.40 -0.45 -4.48
N ARG A 188 10.52 0.46 -4.06
CA ARG A 188 9.50 0.17 -3.04
C ARG A 188 8.53 -0.91 -3.50
N GLY A 189 8.10 -0.85 -4.76
CA GLY A 189 7.23 -1.85 -5.36
C GLY A 189 7.88 -3.24 -5.35
N LEU A 190 9.15 -3.34 -5.75
CA LEU A 190 9.91 -4.59 -5.73
C LEU A 190 10.08 -5.15 -4.31
N ALA A 191 10.28 -4.29 -3.31
CA ALA A 191 10.36 -4.72 -1.91
C ALA A 191 9.05 -5.37 -1.43
N PHE A 192 7.88 -4.86 -1.84
CA PHE A 192 6.58 -5.46 -1.49
C PHE A 192 6.38 -6.87 -2.06
N CYS A 193 7.13 -7.23 -3.10
CA CYS A 193 7.04 -8.55 -3.71
C CYS A 193 7.61 -9.66 -2.80
N PHE A 194 8.52 -9.30 -1.90
CA PHE A 194 9.07 -10.19 -0.87
C PHE A 194 8.20 -10.25 0.40
N SER A 195 7.07 -9.54 0.43
CA SER A 195 6.18 -9.55 1.59
C SER A 195 5.49 -10.91 1.75
N GLN A 196 5.19 -11.24 3.01
CA GLN A 196 4.44 -12.45 3.37
C GLN A 196 3.11 -12.57 2.61
N ALA A 197 2.38 -11.47 2.45
CA ALA A 197 1.10 -11.45 1.75
C ALA A 197 1.25 -11.81 0.26
N THR A 198 2.30 -11.35 -0.41
CA THR A 198 2.57 -11.71 -1.81
C THR A 198 2.92 -13.18 -1.95
N ILE A 199 3.76 -13.71 -1.05
CA ILE A 199 4.22 -15.10 -1.08
C ILE A 199 3.07 -16.08 -0.82
N GLN A 200 2.21 -15.79 0.17
CA GLN A 200 1.02 -16.61 0.43
C GLN A 200 0.08 -16.67 -0.77
N ARG A 201 -0.04 -15.57 -1.52
CA ARG A 201 -0.90 -15.51 -2.71
C ARG A 201 -0.32 -16.28 -3.89
N ILE A 202 0.98 -16.17 -4.15
CA ILE A 202 1.67 -17.00 -5.16
C ILE A 202 1.58 -18.49 -4.79
N GLY A 203 1.65 -18.83 -3.50
CA GLY A 203 1.49 -20.21 -3.02
C GLY A 203 0.06 -20.75 -3.14
N ALA A 204 -0.95 -19.89 -3.20
CA ALA A 204 -2.35 -20.29 -3.29
C ALA A 204 -2.83 -20.60 -4.72
N THR A 205 -2.03 -20.31 -5.75
CA THR A 205 -2.37 -20.60 -7.15
C THR A 205 -1.95 -22.02 -7.54
N ASN A 206 -2.75 -22.67 -8.40
CA ASN A 206 -2.49 -24.07 -8.80
C ASN A 206 -1.44 -24.18 -9.90
N SER A 207 -1.26 -23.12 -10.70
CA SER A 207 -0.30 -23.09 -11.79
C SER A 207 0.45 -21.77 -11.88
N ARG A 208 1.68 -21.82 -12.44
CA ARG A 208 2.49 -20.61 -12.65
C ARG A 208 1.73 -19.57 -13.47
N ARG A 209 1.00 -19.99 -14.51
CA ARG A 209 0.22 -19.10 -15.40
C ARG A 209 -0.93 -18.39 -14.67
N GLU A 210 -1.46 -18.97 -13.59
CA GLU A 210 -2.45 -18.31 -12.73
C GLU A 210 -1.81 -17.32 -11.74
N ALA A 211 -0.54 -17.50 -11.43
CA ALA A 211 0.24 -16.64 -10.54
C ALA A 211 0.90 -15.44 -11.23
N THR A 212 0.96 -15.47 -12.56
CA THR A 212 1.57 -14.44 -13.41
C THR A 212 0.47 -13.45 -13.79
#